data_AF-A0A534MY86-F1
#
_entry.id   AF-A0A534MY86-F1
#
_cell.length_a   1.000
_cell.length_b   1.000
_cell.length_c   1.000
_cell.angle_alpha   90.00
_cell.angle_beta   90.00
_cell.angle_gamma   90.00
#
_symmetry.space_group_name_H-M   'P 1'
#
loop_
_entity.id
_entity.type
_entity.pdbx_description
1 polymer ?
#
loop_
_entity_poly.entity_id
_entity_poly.type
_entity_poly.pdbx_seq_one_letter_code
_entity_poly.pdbx_strand_id
1 'polypeptide(L)' 'MSKPPTCREVTPADSTKLVPLFEGFYGQWFGEPVTAQAVQRRIQQARGTETLVVAERDGDILGFASLRLVPSLDSAPYA' A
#
# COMPACT_ATOMS: atom_id res chain seq x y z
N MET A 1 0.86 26.73 -8.38
CA MET A 1 0.08 25.75 -7.58
C MET A 1 0.55 24.37 -7.95
N SER A 2 0.97 23.54 -6.98
CA SER A 2 1.37 22.16 -7.26
C SER A 2 0.15 21.32 -7.66
N LYS A 3 0.33 20.38 -8.59
CA LYS A 3 -0.75 19.49 -9.03
C LYS A 3 -1.28 18.65 -7.85
N PRO A 4 -2.59 18.32 -7.83
CA PRO A 4 -3.12 17.38 -6.84
C PRO A 4 -2.43 16.02 -7.00
N PRO A 5 -2.31 15.25 -5.90
CA PRO A 5 -1.74 13.91 -5.98
C PRO A 5 -2.70 12.98 -6.74
N THR A 6 -2.14 12.03 -7.47
CA THR A 6 -2.89 11.00 -8.21
C THR A 6 -2.73 9.65 -7.54
N CYS A 7 -3.80 8.85 -7.50
CA CYS A 7 -3.75 7.50 -6.96
C CYS A 7 -3.53 6.47 -8.08
N ARG A 8 -2.68 5.48 -7.84
CA ARG A 8 -2.48 4.33 -8.73
C ARG A 8 -2.15 3.06 -7.95
N GLU A 9 -2.31 1.91 -8.59
CA GLU A 9 -1.85 0.64 -8.03
C GLU A 9 -0.32 0.61 -7.88
N VAL A 10 0.11 -0.11 -6.85
CA VAL A 10 1.52 -0.35 -6.56
C VAL A 10 2.09 -1.38 -7.52
N THR A 11 3.29 -1.09 -8.02
CA THR A 11 4.10 -2.01 -8.81
C THR A 11 5.29 -2.52 -7.99
N PRO A 12 5.93 -3.64 -8.37
CA PRO A 12 7.14 -4.11 -7.69
C PRO A 12 8.28 -3.08 -7.66
N ALA A 13 8.34 -2.17 -8.64
CA ALA A 13 9.35 -1.12 -8.71
C ALA A 13 9.21 -0.04 -7.63
N ASP A 14 8.03 0.08 -7.00
CA ASP A 14 7.77 1.05 -5.94
C ASP A 14 8.33 0.61 -4.58
N SER A 15 8.79 -0.65 -4.47
CA SER A 15 9.20 -1.29 -3.22
C SER A 15 10.21 -0.47 -2.41
N THR A 16 11.25 0.08 -3.04
CA THR A 16 12.25 0.93 -2.37
C THR A 16 11.63 2.21 -1.80
N LYS A 17 10.75 2.87 -2.56
CA LYS A 17 10.08 4.11 -2.13
C LYS A 17 9.05 3.87 -1.02
N LEU A 18 8.53 2.65 -0.92
CA LEU A 18 7.54 2.26 0.09
C LEU A 18 8.16 1.88 1.45
N VAL A 19 9.45 1.53 1.50
CA VAL A 19 10.15 1.18 2.76
C VAL A 19 9.90 2.19 3.89
N PRO A 20 10.19 3.49 3.73
CA PRO A 20 10.03 4.44 4.84
C PRO A 20 8.57 4.59 5.29
N LEU A 21 7.61 4.42 4.37
CA LEU A 21 6.18 4.46 4.71
C LEU A 21 5.74 3.21 5.46
N PHE A 22 6.27 2.05 5.08
CA PHE A 22 6.02 0.78 5.77
C PHE A 22 6.66 0.77 7.16
N GLU A 23 7.88 1.31 7.30
CA GLU A 23 8.53 1.52 8.61
C GLU A 23 7.71 2.46 9.48
N GLY A 24 7.27 3.60 8.95
CA GLY A 24 6.45 4.56 9.70
C GLY A 24 5.09 3.99 10.15
N PHE A 25 4.47 3.14 9.33
CA PHE A 25 3.15 2.57 9.62
C PHE A 25 3.20 1.34 10.53
N TYR A 26 4.12 0.41 10.29
CA TYR A 26 4.22 -0.85 11.03
C TYR A 26 5.23 -0.80 12.19
N GLY A 27 6.14 0.18 12.21
CA GLY A 27 7.28 0.21 13.13
C GLY A 27 8.29 -0.88 12.77
N GLN A 28 8.09 -2.08 13.32
CA GLN A 28 8.85 -3.29 12.94
C GLN A 28 7.95 -4.27 12.21
N TRP A 29 8.44 -4.83 11.11
CA TRP A 29 7.68 -5.79 10.31
C TRP A 29 7.90 -7.19 10.87
N PHE A 30 7.00 -7.65 11.73
CA PHE A 30 7.14 -8.94 12.45
C PHE A 30 8.47 -9.06 13.24
N GLY A 31 8.96 -7.95 13.80
CA GLY A 31 10.23 -7.93 14.54
C GLY A 31 11.49 -7.88 13.67
N GLU A 32 11.35 -7.85 12.35
CA GLU A 32 12.44 -7.65 11.39
C GLU A 32 12.43 -6.24 10.78
N PRO A 33 13.59 -5.74 10.29
CA PRO A 33 13.65 -4.51 9.52
C PRO A 33 12.81 -4.59 8.23
N VAL A 34 12.16 -3.48 7.87
CA VAL A 34 11.46 -3.38 6.59
C VAL A 34 12.51 -3.21 5.49
N THR A 35 12.67 -4.22 4.64
CA THR A 35 13.56 -4.14 3.46
C THR A 35 12.75 -4.01 2.18
N ALA A 36 13.34 -3.43 1.13
CA ALA A 36 12.70 -3.36 -0.20
C ALA A 36 12.28 -4.76 -0.70
N GLN A 37 13.08 -5.79 -0.42
CA GLN A 37 12.74 -7.17 -0.75
C GLN A 37 11.52 -7.70 0.02
N ALA A 38 11.40 -7.37 1.31
CA ALA A 38 10.24 -7.73 2.12
C ALA A 38 8.97 -7.02 1.62
N VAL A 39 9.08 -5.72 1.31
CA VAL A 39 7.98 -4.93 0.73
C VAL A 39 7.58 -5.50 -0.63
N GLN A 40 8.53 -5.81 -1.51
CA GLN A 40 8.27 -6.44 -2.81
C GLN A 40 7.56 -7.79 -2.64
N ARG A 41 8.02 -8.63 -1.69
CA ARG A 41 7.37 -9.91 -1.38
C ARG A 41 5.93 -9.71 -0.92
N ARG A 42 5.66 -8.72 -0.06
CA ARG A 42 4.30 -8.40 0.39
C ARG A 42 3.42 -7.95 -0.77
N ILE A 43 3.92 -7.08 -1.66
CA ILE A 43 3.19 -6.63 -2.85
C ILE A 43 2.79 -7.84 -3.70
N GLN A 44 3.72 -8.79 -3.91
CA GLN A 44 3.44 -10.01 -4.67
C GLN A 44 2.43 -10.92 -3.96
N GLN A 45 2.57 -11.13 -2.64
CA GLN A 45 1.64 -11.93 -1.84
C GLN A 45 0.23 -11.33 -1.77
N ALA A 46 0.14 -9.99 -1.84
CA ALA A 46 -1.13 -9.29 -1.86
C ALA A 46 -1.93 -9.55 -3.14
N ARG A 47 -1.25 -9.80 -4.27
CA ARG A 47 -1.89 -9.89 -5.59
C ARG A 47 -3.01 -10.93 -5.58
N GLY A 48 -4.18 -10.51 -6.03
CA GLY A 48 -5.37 -11.36 -6.09
C GLY A 48 -6.16 -11.46 -4.79
N THR A 49 -5.64 -10.96 -3.67
CA THR A 49 -6.36 -10.91 -2.37
C THR A 49 -6.60 -9.48 -1.91
N GLU A 50 -5.65 -8.58 -2.17
CA GLU A 50 -5.71 -7.16 -1.81
C GLU A 50 -5.20 -6.31 -2.96
N THR A 51 -5.65 -5.06 -3.02
CA THR A 51 -5.12 -4.03 -3.91
C THR A 51 -4.34 -3.02 -3.08
N LEU A 52 -3.02 -2.94 -3.28
CA LEU A 52 -2.21 -1.87 -2.71
C LEU A 52 -2.18 -0.70 -3.68
N VAL A 53 -2.52 0.49 -3.19
CA VAL A 53 -2.48 1.74 -3.95
C VAL A 53 -1.57 2.76 -3.28
N VAL A 54 -1.01 3.66 -4.09
CA VAL A 54 -0.19 4.78 -3.65
C VAL A 54 -0.77 6.10 -4.12
N ALA A 55 -0.62 7.13 -3.30
CA ALA A 55 -0.80 8.51 -3.72
C ALA A 55 0.56 9.05 -4.18
N GLU A 56 0.64 9.50 -5.43
CA GLU A 56 1.86 10.01 -6.05
C GLU A 56 1.71 11.48 -6.45
N ARG A 57 2.79 12.26 -6.28
CA ARG A 57 2.94 13.60 -6.86
C ARG A 57 4.35 13.78 -7.38
N ASP A 58 4.48 14.20 -8.64
CA ASP A 58 5.77 14.53 -9.27
C ASP A 58 6.84 13.42 -9.14
N GLY A 59 6.41 12.13 -9.16
CA GLY A 59 7.30 10.98 -9.02
C GLY A 59 7.50 10.50 -7.58
N ASP A 60 7.03 11.25 -6.59
CA ASP A 60 7.16 10.93 -5.17
C ASP A 60 5.89 10.27 -4.62
N ILE A 61 6.08 9.17 -3.90
CA ILE A 61 5.00 8.48 -3.19
C ILE A 61 4.81 9.17 -1.84
N LEU A 62 3.61 9.73 -1.65
CA LEU A 62 3.25 10.50 -0.46
C LEU A 62 2.55 9.65 0.61
N GLY A 63 2.03 8.48 0.22
CA GLY A 63 1.29 7.59 1.09
C GLY A 63 0.81 6.35 0.34
N PHE A 64 0.33 5.37 1.09
CA PHE A 64 -0.21 4.13 0.54
C PHE A 64 -1.48 3.70 1.28
N ALA A 65 -2.27 2.84 0.66
CA ALA A 65 -3.38 2.13 1.29
C ALA A 65 -3.39 0.68 0.80
N SER A 66 -3.84 -0.23 1.67
CA SER A 66 -4.18 -1.60 1.27
C SER A 66 -5.70 -1.78 1.35
N LEU A 67 -6.31 -2.17 0.24
CA LEU A 67 -7.74 -2.40 0.12
C LEU A 67 -8.02 -3.88 -0.05
N ARG A 68 -8.99 -4.40 0.69
CA ARG A 68 -9.50 -5.77 0.55
C ARG A 68 -11.01 -5.73 0.42
N LEU A 69 -11.55 -6.41 -0.58
CA LEU A 69 -12.99 -6.67 -0.66
C LEU A 69 -13.28 -7.93 0.16
N VAL A 70 -14.16 -7.81 1.14
CA VAL A 70 -14.66 -8.92 1.95
C VAL A 70 -16.19 -8.87 1.95
N PRO A 71 -16.88 -10.02 2.06
CA PRO A 71 -18.33 -10.02 2.22
C PRO A 71 -18.74 -9.12 3.39
N SER A 72 -19.79 -8.33 3.19
CA SER A 72 -20.35 -7.50 4.25
C SER A 72 -20.91 -8.40 5.35
N LEU A 73 -20.64 -8.04 6.62
CA LEU A 73 -21.29 -8.67 7.78
C LEU A 73 -22.74 -8.22 7.93
N ASP A 74 -23.07 -7.07 7.35
CA ASP A 74 -24.43 -6.59 7.23
C ASP A 74 -25.00 -7.00 5.88
N SER A 75 -26.12 -7.71 5.88
CA SER A 75 -26.85 -8.07 4.66
C SER A 75 -27.53 -6.87 3.98
N ALA A 76 -27.62 -5.73 4.68
CA ALA A 76 -28.26 -4.51 4.20
C ALA A 76 -27.54 -3.24 4.75
N PRO A 77 -26.25 -3.01 4.40
CA PRO A 77 -25.39 -2.00 5.02
C PRO A 77 -25.82 -0.53 4.78
N TYR A 78 -26.86 -0.33 3.99
CA TYR A 78 -27.41 0.99 3.62
C TYR A 78 -28.95 1.02 3.67
N ALA A 79 -29.60 0.03 4.26
CA ALA A 79 -31.07 -0.02 4.38
C ALA A 79 -31.59 0.82 5.56
#